data_AF-A0A970YZ90-F1
#
_entry.id   AF-A0A970YZ90-F1
#
_cell.length_a   1.000
_cell.length_b   1.000
_cell.length_c   1.000
_cell.angle_alpha   90.00
_cell.angle_beta   90.00
_cell.angle_gamma   90.00
#
_symmetry.space_group_name_H-M   'P 1'
#
loop_
_entity.id
_entity.type
_entity.pdbx_description
1 polymer ?
#
loop_
_entity_poly.entity_id
_entity_poly.type
_entity_poly.pdbx_seq_one_letter_code
_entity_poly.pdbx_strand_id
1 'polypeptide(L)' 'MKNREEIIKNYLEGYNSFDVSKMIKYLSDKIVFENIQNGETTMTLNGIDEFKTQAEIAKNYFSERQQKIKSFRHWKE' A
#
# COMPACT_ATOMS: atom_id res chain seq x y z
N MET A 1 -2.95 20.90 -1.33
CA MET A 1 -2.16 19.67 -1.16
C MET A 1 -2.85 18.82 -0.10
N LYS A 2 -2.97 17.50 -0.28
CA LYS A 2 -3.52 16.62 0.76
C LYS A 2 -2.52 16.44 1.89
N ASN A 3 -3.00 16.28 3.12
CA ASN A 3 -2.16 15.95 4.26
C ASN A 3 -1.55 14.55 4.08
N ARG A 4 -0.27 14.36 4.42
CA ARG A 4 0.42 13.05 4.39
C ARG A 4 -0.36 11.97 5.13
N GLU A 5 -0.97 12.31 6.27
CA GLU A 5 -1.77 11.37 7.05
C GLU A 5 -3.06 10.95 6.34
N GLU A 6 -3.69 11.84 5.57
CA GLU A 6 -4.90 11.51 4.79
C GLU A 6 -4.59 10.54 3.65
N ILE A 7 -3.43 10.69 3.01
CA ILE A 7 -2.95 9.76 1.97
C ILE A 7 -2.79 8.36 2.58
N ILE A 8 -2.15 8.27 3.74
CA ILE A 8 -1.95 7.00 4.47
C ILE A 8 -3.30 6.39 4.87
N LYS A 9 -4.21 7.19 5.45
CA LYS A 9 -5.56 6.72 5.84
C LYS A 9 -6.33 6.16 4.65
N ASN A 10 -6.31 6.85 3.51
CA ASN A 10 -6.99 6.38 2.30
C ASN A 10 -6.42 5.04 1.80
N TYR A 11 -5.09 4.89 1.80
CA TYR A 11 -4.46 3.62 1.43
C TYR A 11 -4.91 2.49 2.36
N LEU A 12 -4.87 2.71 3.68
CA LEU A 12 -5.25 1.71 4.68
C LEU A 12 -6.74 1.35 4.62
N GLU A 13 -7.61 2.32 4.39
CA GLU A 13 -9.03 2.06 4.15
C GLU A 13 -9.23 1.15 2.94
N GLY A 14 -8.56 1.44 1.81
CA GLY A 14 -8.61 0.57 0.63
C GLY A 14 -8.04 -0.82 0.89
N TYR A 15 -6.92 -0.91 1.62
CA TYR A 15 -6.32 -2.19 2.01
C TYR A 15 -7.31 -3.02 2.84
N ASN A 16 -7.84 -2.45 3.92
CA ASN A 16 -8.73 -3.14 4.85
C ASN A 16 -10.07 -3.52 4.22
N SER A 17 -10.57 -2.74 3.24
CA SER A 17 -11.83 -3.02 2.54
C SER A 17 -11.68 -3.81 1.24
N PHE A 18 -10.48 -4.34 0.95
CA PHE A 18 -10.18 -5.05 -0.31
C PHE A 18 -10.43 -4.21 -1.58
N ASP A 19 -10.39 -2.87 -1.48
CA ASP A 19 -10.57 -1.94 -2.59
C ASP A 19 -9.20 -1.50 -3.14
N VAL A 20 -8.73 -2.21 -4.15
CA VAL A 20 -7.44 -1.94 -4.82
C VAL A 20 -7.44 -0.58 -5.51
N SER A 21 -8.58 -0.15 -6.08
CA SER A 21 -8.69 1.16 -6.73
C SER A 21 -8.45 2.29 -5.72
N LYS A 22 -8.96 2.13 -4.49
CA LYS A 22 -8.71 3.06 -3.40
C LYS A 22 -7.27 2.99 -2.89
N MET A 23 -6.65 1.80 -2.83
CA MET A 23 -5.23 1.65 -2.45
C MET A 23 -4.32 2.47 -3.39
N ILE A 24 -4.55 2.41 -4.69
CA ILE A 24 -3.65 3.02 -5.69
C ILE A 24 -3.90 4.51 -5.95
N LYS A 25 -5.00 5.07 -5.43
CA LYS A 25 -5.51 6.42 -5.75
C LYS A 25 -4.48 7.56 -5.66
N TYR A 26 -3.52 7.46 -4.74
CA TYR A 26 -2.50 8.50 -4.51
C TYR A 26 -1.07 8.00 -4.73
N LEU A 27 -0.91 6.81 -5.31
CA LEU A 27 0.40 6.29 -5.68
C LEU A 27 0.84 6.92 -7.01
N SER A 28 2.15 7.08 -7.18
CA SER A 28 2.73 7.50 -8.46
C SER A 28 2.61 6.40 -9.51
N ASP A 29 2.46 6.76 -10.77
CA ASP A 29 2.55 5.78 -11.87
C ASP A 29 3.91 5.06 -11.92
N LYS A 30 4.96 5.67 -11.32
CA LYS A 30 6.33 5.16 -11.24
C LYS A 30 6.70 4.60 -9.86
N ILE A 31 5.74 4.18 -9.05
CA ILE A 31 6.06 3.55 -7.75
C ILE A 31 7.00 2.37 -7.92
N VAL A 32 7.85 2.15 -6.91
CA VAL A 32 8.57 0.90 -6.71
C VAL A 32 8.03 0.29 -5.43
N PHE A 33 7.52 -0.93 -5.52
CA PHE A 33 7.06 -1.71 -4.37
C PHE A 33 8.02 -2.87 -4.12
N GLU A 34 8.43 -3.05 -2.87
CA GLU A 34 9.29 -4.15 -2.45
C GLU A 34 8.64 -4.93 -1.31
N ASN A 35 8.58 -6.25 -1.46
CA ASN A 35 8.23 -7.16 -0.38
C ASN A 35 9.51 -7.67 0.28
N ILE A 36 9.72 -7.35 1.55
CA ILE A 36 10.90 -7.75 2.31
C ILE A 36 10.49 -8.77 3.37
N GLN A 37 11.06 -9.97 3.29
CA GLN A 37 10.85 -11.05 4.24
C GLN A 37 12.20 -11.52 4.77
N ASN A 38 12.35 -11.59 6.09
CA ASN A 38 13.60 -11.98 6.75
C ASN A 38 14.84 -11.18 6.30
N GLY A 39 14.64 -9.91 5.95
CA GLY A 39 15.72 -9.03 5.47
C GLY A 39 16.06 -9.16 3.99
N GLU A 40 15.38 -10.05 3.25
CA GLU A 40 15.58 -10.23 1.82
C GLU A 40 14.40 -9.69 1.01
N THR A 41 14.68 -8.99 -0.10
CA THR A 41 13.66 -8.60 -1.06
C THR A 41 13.22 -9.82 -1.85
N THR A 42 12.00 -10.28 -1.58
CA THR A 42 11.39 -11.45 -2.22
C THR A 42 10.58 -11.09 -3.47
N MET A 43 10.26 -9.80 -3.63
CA MET A 43 9.53 -9.28 -4.79
C MET A 43 9.82 -7.80 -4.95
N THR A 44 10.01 -7.38 -6.20
CA THR A 44 10.05 -5.97 -6.60
C THR A 44 9.08 -5.77 -7.75
N LEU A 45 8.22 -4.76 -7.64
CA LEU A 45 7.27 -4.37 -8.68
C LEU A 45 7.55 -2.93 -9.09
N ASN A 46 7.55 -2.68 -10.39
CA ASN A 46 7.86 -1.40 -10.98
C ASN A 46 6.63 -0.84 -11.70
N GLY A 47 6.12 0.25 -11.16
CA GLY A 47 4.96 0.95 -11.70
C GLY A 47 3.62 0.48 -11.12
N ILE A 48 2.61 1.30 -11.38
CA ILE A 48 1.28 1.16 -10.80
C ILE A 48 0.54 -0.09 -11.28
N ASP A 49 0.77 -0.51 -12.53
CA ASP A 49 0.08 -1.65 -13.15
C ASP A 49 0.54 -2.98 -12.57
N GLU A 50 1.85 -3.15 -12.36
CA GLU A 50 2.42 -4.33 -11.71
C GLU A 50 1.93 -4.43 -10.25
N PHE A 51 1.95 -3.32 -9.51
CA PHE A 51 1.43 -3.26 -8.16
C PHE A 51 -0.07 -3.61 -8.11
N LYS A 52 -0.88 -3.02 -8.99
CA LYS A 52 -2.33 -3.27 -9.06
C LYS A 52 -2.61 -4.74 -9.32
N THR A 53 -1.94 -5.33 -10.32
CA THR A 53 -2.08 -6.76 -10.65
C THR A 53 -1.76 -7.62 -9.45
N GLN A 54 -0.65 -7.36 -8.77
CA GLN A 54 -0.26 -8.13 -7.58
C GLN A 54 -1.24 -7.92 -6.41
N ALA A 55 -1.74 -6.70 -6.19
CA ALA A 55 -2.71 -6.42 -5.13
C ALA A 55 -4.03 -7.16 -5.35
N GLU A 56 -4.49 -7.25 -6.59
CA GLU A 56 -5.70 -8.00 -6.97
C GLU A 56 -5.54 -9.51 -6.77
N ILE A 57 -4.36 -10.07 -7.05
CA ILE A 57 -4.04 -11.47 -6.74
C ILE A 57 -3.98 -11.68 -5.23
N ALA A 58 -3.23 -10.82 -4.54
CA ALA A 58 -2.93 -10.95 -3.12
C ALA A 58 -4.18 -10.90 -2.23
N LYS A 59 -5.20 -10.15 -2.66
CA LYS A 59 -6.47 -10.02 -1.94
C LYS A 59 -7.18 -11.37 -1.76
N ASN A 60 -7.00 -12.30 -2.70
CA ASN A 60 -7.65 -13.62 -2.68
C ASN A 60 -7.04 -14.58 -1.63
N TYR A 61 -5.88 -14.25 -1.05
CA TYR A 61 -5.28 -15.06 0.01
C TYR A 61 -5.90 -14.82 1.40
N PHE A 62 -6.83 -13.87 1.52
CA PHE A 62 -7.41 -13.46 2.80
C PHE A 62 -8.93 -13.44 2.73
N SER A 63 -9.58 -14.03 3.73
CA SER A 63 -11.02 -13.80 3.99
C SER A 63 -11.26 -12.46 4.70
N GLU A 64 -10.28 -12.04 5.51
CA GLU A 64 -10.26 -10.77 6.23
C GLU A 64 -8.82 -10.28 6.41
N ARG A 65 -8.62 -8.96 6.44
CA ARG A 65 -7.31 -8.36 6.73
C ARG A 65 -7.48 -6.98 7.35
N GLN A 66 -6.57 -6.63 8.27
CA GLN A 66 -6.58 -5.31 8.89
C GLN A 66 -5.16 -4.80 9.16
N GLN A 67 -4.90 -3.56 8.75
CA GLN A 67 -3.77 -2.74 9.14
C GLN A 67 -4.26 -1.52 9.93
N LYS A 68 -3.56 -1.20 11.04
CA LYS A 68 -3.86 -0.08 11.93
C LYS A 68 -2.63 0.80 12.11
N ILE A 69 -2.83 2.11 12.06
CA ILE A 69 -1.77 3.08 12.41
C ILE A 69 -1.51 2.97 13.91
N LYS A 70 -0.25 2.76 14.30
CA LYS A 70 0.16 2.74 15.71
C LYS A 70 0.46 4.14 16.24
N SER A 71 1.08 4.99 15.43
CA SER A 71 1.40 6.39 15.76
C SER A 71 1.82 7.14 14.50
N PHE A 72 1.64 8.46 14.46
CA PHE A 72 2.31 9.34 13.51
C PHE A 72 3.50 10.01 14.17
N ARG A 73 4.65 10.03 13.49
CA ARG A 73 5.85 10.79 13.89
C ARG A 73 6.28 11.63 12.70
N HIS A 74 6.22 12.95 12.87
CA HIS A 74 6.69 13.90 11.86
C HIS A 74 8.08 14.35 12.26
N TRP A 75 9.08 14.05 11.42
CA TRP A 75 10.39 14.68 11.56
C TRP A 75 10.36 16.02 10.83
N LYS A 76 10.86 17.06 11.49
CA LYS A 76 11.22 18.28 10.79
C LYS A 76 12.55 17.99 10.07
N GLU A 77 12.60 18.35 8.80
CA GLU A 77 13.87 18.54 8.08
C GLU A 77 14.67 19.67 8.73
#